data_AF-A0A4R1M4F1-F1
#
_entry.id   AF-A0A4R1M4F1-F1
#
_cell.length_a   1.000
_cell.length_b   1.000
_cell.length_c   1.000
_cell.angle_alpha   90.00
_cell.angle_beta   90.00
_cell.angle_gamma   90.00
#
_symmetry.space_group_name_H-M   'P 1'
#
loop_
_entity.id
_entity.type
_entity.pdbx_description
1 polymer ?
#
loop_
_entity_poly.entity_id
_entity_poly.type
_entity_poly.pdbx_seq_one_letter_code
_entity_poly.pdbx_strand_id
1 'polypeptide(L)'
;MCDTKFYSHYMKTIKLFFIAFLLLQSAAIFGQEQESIPEVHPDLDNPKVQEAIRLIEAEDYNGAQAHYKKVFQSNNRKDIKDLFIYDLSRIGTGRIMDLLFNAEFEDEIKIAVEDIMKSGDSPSEKFQKALVYTYAGFNTYKDPQQTKEYLNSPFHVFLQLATQQDWIRPIPLLRRTATELYKIGFEDEHLDMDVLLATFDYEVNNNGYTPSVIGELADGFYYENSFGLPLTADEEKANENYLEISQAVTYSFLANNPENTQPLMIELWERSLSRSSFDTRFYKFRSGYAESLSDFISELDGDEDIKYDDIKIVEILYNSFFNEDSEYTVDDLIELTADKETAYNILIGFLNYKKDHFNMDLMGVSPKWVNTFKDFIVKNPEYLSLAIRYGDEIDVLLADNRVNIESLEKSLDFVPETLNVMSVIVQDDKMNENGLGLYTLYGLARKMDKIREHGSFKKNRNIKHLQAKARMTFELTYLRDRGIHSPSIIGLSDIFDDWNQGDMDFSSEEVEIFLSEYLDIYTESPLADASMEKVIIIDILKDVATKFELI
;
A
#
# COMPACT_ATOMS: atom_id res chain seq x y z
N MET A 1 -25.60 -16.29 50.04
CA MET A 1 -24.43 -16.03 49.18
C MET A 1 -24.55 -16.99 48.01
N CYS A 2 -25.05 -16.49 46.87
CA CYS A 2 -25.10 -17.26 45.63
C CYS A 2 -23.82 -16.97 44.83
N ASP A 3 -23.25 -18.03 44.28
CA ASP A 3 -21.92 -18.07 43.67
C ASP A 3 -21.94 -17.42 42.27
N THR A 4 -21.24 -16.28 42.12
CA THR A 4 -21.23 -15.42 40.91
C THR A 4 -20.58 -16.10 39.70
N LYS A 5 -19.76 -17.14 39.91
CA LYS A 5 -19.18 -17.92 38.81
C LYS A 5 -20.19 -18.79 38.08
N PHE A 6 -21.23 -19.28 38.76
CA PHE A 6 -22.27 -20.10 38.13
C PHE A 6 -23.19 -19.25 37.23
N TYR A 7 -23.51 -18.01 37.63
CA TYR A 7 -24.34 -17.09 36.85
C TYR A 7 -23.64 -16.54 35.60
N SER A 8 -22.33 -16.27 35.68
CA SER A 8 -21.52 -15.80 34.54
C SER A 8 -21.36 -16.89 33.46
N HIS A 9 -21.10 -18.14 33.88
CA HIS A 9 -20.98 -19.25 32.94
C HIS A 9 -22.34 -19.61 32.32
N TYR A 10 -23.42 -19.64 33.13
CA TYR A 10 -24.77 -19.93 32.64
C TYR A 10 -25.30 -18.84 31.68
N MET A 11 -24.96 -17.56 31.89
CA MET A 11 -25.31 -16.47 30.96
C MET A 11 -24.46 -16.50 29.67
N LYS A 12 -23.18 -16.88 29.74
CA LYS A 12 -22.35 -17.08 28.53
C LYS A 12 -22.87 -18.27 27.70
N THR A 13 -23.23 -19.39 28.33
CA THR A 13 -23.79 -20.55 27.64
C THR A 13 -25.17 -20.26 27.04
N ILE A 14 -26.04 -19.49 27.72
CA ILE A 14 -27.35 -19.07 27.17
C ILE A 14 -27.19 -18.10 26.00
N LYS A 15 -26.23 -17.15 26.06
CA LYS A 15 -25.95 -16.22 24.94
C LYS A 15 -25.37 -16.93 23.72
N LEU A 16 -24.44 -17.88 23.91
CA LEU A 16 -23.93 -18.75 22.85
C LEU A 16 -25.01 -19.65 22.27
N PHE A 17 -25.93 -20.17 23.09
CA PHE A 17 -27.08 -20.95 22.60
C PHE A 17 -28.07 -20.07 21.81
N PHE A 18 -28.27 -18.81 22.19
CA PHE A 18 -29.17 -17.88 21.50
C PHE A 18 -28.60 -17.45 20.15
N ILE A 19 -27.29 -17.21 20.06
CA ILE A 19 -26.57 -16.89 18.82
C ILE A 19 -26.49 -18.12 17.90
N ALA A 20 -26.16 -19.29 18.45
CA ALA A 20 -26.19 -20.54 17.69
C ALA A 20 -27.60 -20.90 17.21
N PHE A 21 -28.65 -20.59 17.98
CA PHE A 21 -30.05 -20.77 17.58
C PHE A 21 -30.45 -19.79 16.45
N LEU A 22 -29.97 -18.55 16.47
CA LEU A 22 -30.13 -17.59 15.38
C LEU A 22 -29.39 -18.02 14.10
N LEU A 23 -28.18 -18.58 14.23
CA LEU A 23 -27.38 -19.11 13.13
C LEU A 23 -27.92 -20.43 12.55
N LEU A 24 -28.51 -21.30 13.38
CA LEU A 24 -29.18 -22.53 12.93
C LEU A 24 -30.54 -22.25 12.27
N GLN A 25 -31.25 -21.20 12.69
CA GLN A 25 -32.46 -20.75 11.99
C GLN A 25 -32.14 -20.15 10.63
N SER A 26 -31.06 -19.36 10.52
CA SER A 26 -30.64 -18.83 9.23
C SER A 26 -30.16 -19.94 8.28
N ALA A 27 -29.38 -20.92 8.75
CA ALA A 27 -28.98 -22.09 7.96
C ALA A 27 -30.17 -22.97 7.49
N ALA A 28 -31.28 -23.02 8.25
CA ALA A 28 -32.50 -23.71 7.84
C ALA A 28 -33.37 -22.92 6.84
N ILE A 29 -33.15 -21.61 6.73
CA ILE A 29 -33.85 -20.72 5.78
C ILE A 29 -33.08 -20.59 4.45
N PHE A 30 -31.75 -20.71 4.46
CA PHE A 30 -30.90 -20.65 3.25
C PHE A 30 -30.96 -21.90 2.34
N GLY A 31 -31.88 -22.83 2.59
CA GLY A 31 -32.17 -23.96 1.70
C GLY A 31 -33.12 -23.62 0.54
N GLN A 32 -33.66 -22.40 0.46
CA GLN A 32 -34.54 -22.00 -0.63
C GLN A 32 -34.10 -20.69 -1.29
N GLU A 33 -33.74 -20.87 -2.56
CA GLU A 33 -33.80 -19.92 -3.67
C GLU A 33 -33.40 -18.47 -3.39
N GLN A 34 -32.26 -18.14 -3.99
CA GLN A 34 -31.79 -16.82 -4.36
C GLN A 34 -32.90 -16.04 -5.11
N GLU A 35 -33.87 -15.48 -4.39
CA GLU A 35 -34.86 -14.59 -4.99
C GLU A 35 -34.19 -13.25 -5.33
N SER A 36 -34.38 -12.89 -6.59
CA SER A 36 -33.91 -11.69 -7.26
C SER A 36 -33.91 -10.43 -6.39
N ILE A 37 -32.81 -9.69 -6.47
CA ILE A 37 -32.68 -8.28 -6.08
C ILE A 37 -33.99 -7.54 -6.42
N PRO A 38 -34.73 -6.98 -5.44
CA PRO A 38 -35.93 -6.22 -5.76
C PRO A 38 -35.53 -4.96 -6.54
N GLU A 39 -36.16 -4.77 -7.70
CA GLU A 39 -36.07 -3.55 -8.51
C GLU A 39 -36.32 -2.31 -7.63
N VAL A 40 -35.34 -1.41 -7.57
CA VAL A 40 -35.50 -0.07 -6.99
C VAL A 40 -36.29 0.77 -8.00
N HIS A 41 -37.60 0.91 -7.85
CA HIS A 41 -38.41 1.95 -8.53
C HIS A 41 -39.72 2.18 -7.76
N PRO A 42 -40.20 3.43 -7.55
CA PRO A 42 -40.69 4.31 -8.64
C PRO A 42 -40.64 5.85 -8.35
N ASP A 43 -39.89 6.64 -9.15
CA ASP A 43 -40.22 8.05 -9.54
C ASP A 43 -39.04 8.72 -10.28
N LEU A 44 -38.33 8.02 -11.18
CA LEU A 44 -37.39 8.69 -12.08
C LEU A 44 -38.10 9.55 -13.15
N ASP A 45 -39.43 9.54 -13.23
CA ASP A 45 -40.20 10.31 -14.22
C ASP A 45 -40.20 11.83 -13.98
N ASN A 46 -39.51 12.31 -12.94
CA ASN A 46 -39.35 13.74 -12.70
C ASN A 46 -38.50 14.37 -13.84
N PRO A 47 -39.07 15.28 -14.64
CA PRO A 47 -38.39 15.83 -15.82
C PRO A 47 -37.14 16.62 -15.48
N LYS A 48 -37.01 17.15 -14.25
CA LYS A 48 -35.79 17.82 -13.79
C LYS A 48 -34.69 16.83 -13.45
N VAL A 49 -35.05 15.67 -12.90
CA VAL A 49 -34.11 14.57 -12.62
C VAL A 49 -33.65 13.97 -13.95
N GLN A 50 -34.57 13.70 -14.87
CA GLN A 50 -34.26 13.20 -16.23
C GLN A 50 -33.32 14.12 -17.01
N GLU A 51 -33.47 15.44 -16.87
CA GLU A 51 -32.56 16.38 -17.54
C GLU A 51 -31.16 16.38 -16.91
N ALA A 52 -31.05 16.25 -15.58
CA ALA A 52 -29.75 16.10 -14.91
C ALA A 52 -29.04 14.81 -15.37
N ILE A 53 -29.80 13.71 -15.45
CA ILE A 53 -29.36 12.41 -15.95
C ILE A 53 -28.81 12.54 -17.37
N ARG A 54 -29.61 13.15 -18.26
CA ARG A 54 -29.23 13.36 -19.66
C ARG A 54 -27.92 14.16 -19.79
N LEU A 55 -27.71 15.17 -18.94
CA LEU A 55 -26.50 16.00 -18.96
C LEU A 55 -25.26 15.23 -18.51
N ILE A 56 -25.39 14.36 -17.51
CA ILE A 56 -24.29 13.53 -17.00
C ILE A 56 -23.92 12.43 -17.99
N GLU A 57 -24.93 11.73 -18.54
CA GLU A 57 -24.71 10.70 -19.58
C GLU A 57 -24.10 11.29 -20.87
N ALA A 58 -24.27 12.59 -21.09
CA ALA A 58 -23.66 13.33 -22.19
C ALA A 58 -22.28 13.96 -21.84
N GLU A 59 -21.75 13.73 -20.64
CA GLU A 59 -20.50 14.30 -20.13
C GLU A 59 -20.46 15.85 -20.09
N ASP A 60 -21.62 16.51 -20.05
CA ASP A 60 -21.73 17.97 -19.92
C ASP A 60 -21.76 18.40 -18.44
N TYR A 61 -20.58 18.35 -17.81
CA TYR A 61 -20.43 18.57 -16.37
C TYR A 61 -20.78 20.00 -15.92
N ASN A 62 -20.45 21.00 -16.73
CA ASN A 62 -20.80 22.40 -16.44
C ASN A 62 -22.32 22.62 -16.55
N GLY A 63 -22.96 21.99 -17.54
CA GLY A 63 -24.41 21.97 -17.69
C GLY A 63 -25.10 21.27 -16.52
N ALA A 64 -24.60 20.10 -16.12
CA ALA A 64 -25.08 19.36 -14.96
C ALA A 64 -24.99 20.22 -13.69
N GLN A 65 -23.82 20.79 -13.38
CA GLN A 65 -23.61 21.64 -12.20
C GLN A 65 -24.56 22.84 -12.16
N ALA A 66 -24.75 23.53 -13.29
CA ALA A 66 -25.67 24.66 -13.38
C ALA A 66 -27.15 24.24 -13.17
N HIS A 67 -27.51 23.03 -13.59
CA HIS A 67 -28.84 22.47 -13.41
C HIS A 67 -29.09 22.03 -11.96
N TYR A 68 -28.11 21.37 -11.31
CA TYR A 68 -28.12 21.11 -9.88
C TYR A 68 -28.35 22.40 -9.08
N LYS A 69 -27.56 23.44 -9.37
CA LYS A 69 -27.71 24.75 -8.71
C LYS A 69 -29.12 25.31 -8.81
N LYS A 70 -29.79 25.16 -9.96
CA LYS A 70 -31.19 25.60 -10.14
C LYS A 70 -32.18 24.76 -9.34
N VAL A 71 -31.98 23.44 -9.26
CA VAL A 71 -32.85 22.55 -8.47
C VAL A 71 -32.76 22.89 -6.98
N PHE A 72 -31.54 23.08 -6.46
CA PHE A 72 -31.31 23.49 -5.07
C PHE A 72 -31.84 24.89 -4.76
N GLN A 73 -31.57 25.89 -5.62
CA GLN A 73 -32.12 27.26 -5.45
C GLN A 73 -33.65 27.32 -5.49
N SER A 74 -34.30 26.36 -6.13
CA SER A 74 -35.76 26.27 -6.15
C SER A 74 -36.35 25.72 -4.84
N ASN A 75 -35.52 25.25 -3.91
CA ASN A 75 -35.89 24.69 -2.60
C ASN A 75 -36.94 23.55 -2.66
N ASN A 76 -37.06 22.86 -3.80
CA ASN A 76 -38.00 21.74 -3.92
C ASN A 76 -37.39 20.45 -3.36
N ARG A 77 -37.69 20.17 -2.09
CA ARG A 77 -37.15 19.03 -1.33
C ARG A 77 -37.36 17.66 -2.01
N LYS A 78 -38.42 17.48 -2.80
CA LYS A 78 -38.68 16.22 -3.53
C LYS A 78 -37.66 16.02 -4.66
N ASP A 79 -37.45 17.05 -5.48
CA ASP A 79 -36.53 17.01 -6.62
C ASP A 79 -35.07 16.76 -6.17
N ILE A 80 -34.68 17.35 -5.03
CA ILE A 80 -33.36 17.16 -4.41
C ILE A 80 -33.18 15.70 -3.96
N LYS A 81 -34.16 15.13 -3.24
CA LYS A 81 -34.14 13.73 -2.79
C LYS A 81 -34.03 12.76 -3.97
N ASP A 82 -34.80 12.98 -5.02
CA ASP A 82 -34.84 12.08 -6.19
C ASP A 82 -33.53 12.10 -6.99
N LEU A 83 -32.83 13.25 -7.07
CA LEU A 83 -31.52 13.39 -7.70
C LEU A 83 -30.42 12.60 -6.97
N PHE A 84 -30.38 12.66 -5.63
CA PHE A 84 -29.43 11.88 -4.83
C PHE A 84 -29.67 10.37 -4.98
N ILE A 85 -30.94 9.93 -5.02
CA ILE A 85 -31.30 8.51 -5.13
C ILE A 85 -30.89 7.91 -6.48
N TYR A 86 -31.06 8.64 -7.58
CA TYR A 86 -30.68 8.17 -8.92
C TYR A 86 -29.18 7.82 -9.00
N ASP A 87 -28.32 8.73 -8.54
CA ASP A 87 -26.86 8.59 -8.66
C ASP A 87 -26.31 7.38 -7.91
N LEU A 88 -26.78 7.23 -6.66
CA LEU A 88 -26.43 6.12 -5.77
C LEU A 88 -26.80 4.75 -6.35
N SER A 89 -27.81 4.69 -7.23
CA SER A 89 -28.30 3.44 -7.81
C SER A 89 -27.61 3.01 -9.11
N ARG A 90 -26.90 3.92 -9.82
CA ARG A 90 -26.41 3.66 -11.18
C ARG A 90 -24.94 4.00 -11.46
N ILE A 91 -24.39 5.06 -10.85
CA ILE A 91 -23.10 5.63 -11.30
C ILE A 91 -21.95 5.32 -10.33
N GLY A 92 -22.26 4.91 -9.09
CA GLY A 92 -21.25 4.75 -8.05
C GLY A 92 -20.89 6.10 -7.43
N THR A 93 -20.62 6.09 -6.12
CA THR A 93 -20.77 7.21 -5.18
C THR A 93 -19.82 8.41 -5.31
N GLY A 94 -19.12 8.59 -6.43
CA GLY A 94 -18.07 9.61 -6.58
C GLY A 94 -18.52 10.92 -7.25
N ARG A 95 -19.15 10.84 -8.42
CA ARG A 95 -19.08 11.95 -9.40
C ARG A 95 -20.06 13.10 -9.15
N ILE A 96 -21.25 12.86 -8.61
CA ILE A 96 -22.21 13.93 -8.31
C ILE A 96 -21.93 14.53 -6.92
N MET A 97 -21.38 13.74 -6.00
CA MET A 97 -20.96 14.21 -4.69
C MET A 97 -19.84 15.24 -4.80
N ASP A 98 -18.85 15.03 -5.68
CA ASP A 98 -17.81 16.02 -5.99
C ASP A 98 -18.37 17.34 -6.55
N LEU A 99 -19.48 17.28 -7.30
CA LEU A 99 -20.16 18.47 -7.84
C LEU A 99 -21.01 19.20 -6.78
N LEU A 100 -21.53 18.46 -5.80
CA LEU A 100 -22.44 18.96 -4.76
C LEU A 100 -21.72 19.47 -3.51
N PHE A 101 -20.53 18.97 -3.18
CA PHE A 101 -19.77 19.36 -1.97
C PHE A 101 -18.80 20.53 -2.15
N ASN A 102 -18.98 21.36 -3.18
CA ASN A 102 -18.45 22.72 -3.10
C ASN A 102 -19.18 23.44 -1.97
N ALA A 103 -18.44 24.15 -1.11
CA ALA A 103 -18.92 24.81 0.12
C ALA A 103 -20.18 25.72 -0.04
N GLU A 104 -20.63 25.99 -1.26
CA GLU A 104 -21.85 26.75 -1.57
C GLU A 104 -23.18 26.00 -1.34
N PHE A 105 -23.20 24.67 -1.13
CA PHE A 105 -24.46 23.88 -1.05
C PHE A 105 -24.69 23.12 0.28
N GLU A 106 -23.78 23.27 1.23
CA GLU A 106 -23.73 22.52 2.49
C GLU A 106 -24.97 22.78 3.38
N ASP A 107 -25.36 24.06 3.52
CA ASP A 107 -26.50 24.48 4.32
C ASP A 107 -27.84 24.01 3.72
N GLU A 108 -27.96 24.00 2.40
CA GLU A 108 -29.16 23.55 1.69
C GLU A 108 -29.36 22.03 1.77
N ILE A 109 -28.28 21.24 1.73
CA ILE A 109 -28.32 19.79 1.95
C ILE A 109 -28.76 19.51 3.40
N LYS A 110 -28.24 20.26 4.39
CA LYS A 110 -28.64 20.15 5.80
C LYS A 110 -30.14 20.35 6.01
N ILE A 111 -30.72 21.39 5.41
CA ILE A 111 -32.15 21.73 5.49
C ILE A 111 -33.05 20.73 4.74
N ALA A 112 -32.56 20.14 3.64
CA ALA A 112 -33.36 19.22 2.83
C ALA A 112 -33.56 17.86 3.49
N VAL A 113 -32.58 17.39 4.27
CA VAL A 113 -32.56 16.02 4.82
C VAL A 113 -32.92 16.00 6.32
N GLU A 114 -33.23 17.16 6.91
CA GLU A 114 -33.39 17.47 8.36
C GLU A 114 -34.46 16.72 9.17
N ASP A 115 -34.91 15.54 8.74
CA ASP A 115 -35.71 14.63 9.57
C ASP A 115 -35.62 13.19 9.00
N ILE A 116 -34.48 12.52 9.24
CA ILE A 116 -34.23 11.13 8.80
C ILE A 116 -35.17 10.15 9.53
N MET A 117 -35.61 10.51 10.73
CA MET A 117 -36.39 9.66 11.63
C MET A 117 -37.89 9.95 11.61
N LYS A 118 -38.42 10.63 10.57
CA LYS A 118 -39.86 10.91 10.46
C LYS A 118 -40.69 9.64 10.62
N SER A 119 -41.70 9.73 11.49
CA SER A 119 -42.71 8.68 11.63
C SER A 119 -43.49 8.55 10.32
N GLY A 120 -43.31 7.44 9.61
CA GLY A 120 -44.02 7.14 8.35
C GLY A 120 -43.11 6.82 7.17
N ASP A 121 -41.81 7.12 7.24
CA ASP A 121 -40.86 6.75 6.19
C ASP A 121 -40.65 5.22 6.15
N SER A 122 -40.60 4.66 4.93
CA SER A 122 -40.24 3.26 4.72
C SER A 122 -38.77 2.98 5.05
N PRO A 123 -38.37 1.72 5.35
CA PRO A 123 -36.96 1.36 5.58
C PRO A 123 -36.01 1.84 4.47
N SER A 124 -36.46 1.80 3.21
CA SER A 124 -35.67 2.29 2.06
C SER A 124 -35.48 3.79 2.05
N GLU A 125 -36.50 4.56 2.43
CA GLU A 125 -36.39 6.01 2.48
C GLU A 125 -35.50 6.47 3.63
N LYS A 126 -35.57 5.78 4.77
CA LYS A 126 -34.66 6.01 5.91
C LYS A 126 -33.21 5.71 5.53
N PHE A 127 -32.97 4.57 4.89
CA PHE A 127 -31.65 4.17 4.42
C PHE A 127 -31.04 5.19 3.45
N GLN A 128 -31.81 5.61 2.42
CA GLN A 128 -31.36 6.58 1.43
C GLN A 128 -31.03 7.94 2.06
N LYS A 129 -31.84 8.42 3.00
CA LYS A 129 -31.56 9.66 3.73
C LYS A 129 -30.31 9.56 4.60
N ALA A 130 -30.15 8.47 5.35
CA ALA A 130 -28.97 8.22 6.16
C ALA A 130 -27.69 8.12 5.31
N LEU A 131 -27.78 7.49 4.14
CA LEU A 131 -26.67 7.39 3.19
C LEU A 131 -26.17 8.76 2.72
N VAL A 132 -27.07 9.66 2.35
CA VAL A 132 -26.72 11.03 1.94
C VAL A 132 -26.00 11.80 3.06
N TYR A 133 -26.49 11.72 4.29
CA TYR A 133 -25.85 12.37 5.45
C TYR A 133 -24.48 11.78 5.78
N THR A 134 -24.33 10.47 5.65
CA THR A 134 -23.07 9.77 5.93
C THR A 134 -21.98 10.21 4.98
N TYR A 135 -22.29 10.32 3.69
CA TYR A 135 -21.34 10.86 2.72
C TYR A 135 -21.02 12.34 2.95
N ALA A 136 -22.00 13.16 3.39
CA ALA A 136 -21.73 14.54 3.80
C ALA A 136 -20.77 14.59 5.01
N GLY A 137 -21.01 13.74 6.01
CA GLY A 137 -20.14 13.64 7.18
C GLY A 137 -18.70 13.26 6.86
N PHE A 138 -18.48 12.34 5.90
CA PHE A 138 -17.13 11.90 5.52
C PHE A 138 -16.37 12.86 4.60
N ASN A 139 -17.05 13.63 3.75
CA ASN A 139 -16.39 14.42 2.71
C ASN A 139 -16.23 15.90 3.03
N THR A 140 -16.98 16.43 4.01
CA THR A 140 -17.08 17.89 4.20
C THR A 140 -16.28 18.42 5.39
N TYR A 141 -16.01 17.62 6.43
CA TYR A 141 -15.51 18.19 7.71
C TYR A 141 -14.22 17.55 8.22
N LYS A 142 -13.30 18.42 8.64
CA LYS A 142 -12.08 18.08 9.39
C LYS A 142 -12.24 18.27 10.90
N ASP A 143 -13.35 18.86 11.34
CA ASP A 143 -13.63 19.13 12.76
C ASP A 143 -14.42 17.97 13.39
N PRO A 144 -13.93 17.37 14.50
CA PRO A 144 -14.59 16.25 15.16
C PRO A 144 -16.03 16.54 15.62
N GLN A 145 -16.31 17.76 16.08
CA GLN A 145 -17.64 18.12 16.58
C GLN A 145 -18.66 18.19 15.44
N GLN A 146 -18.28 18.72 14.28
CA GLN A 146 -19.11 18.66 13.07
C GLN A 146 -19.30 17.21 12.61
N THR A 147 -18.24 16.41 12.52
CA THR A 147 -18.35 14.99 12.14
C THR A 147 -19.36 14.24 13.01
N LYS A 148 -19.33 14.46 14.33
CA LYS A 148 -20.31 13.92 15.28
C LYS A 148 -21.75 14.34 14.95
N GLU A 149 -21.99 15.62 14.69
CA GLU A 149 -23.34 16.15 14.38
C GLU A 149 -23.94 15.49 13.14
N TYR A 150 -23.12 15.23 12.11
CA TYR A 150 -23.59 14.64 10.85
C TYR A 150 -23.71 13.12 10.89
N LEU A 151 -22.83 12.42 11.62
CA LEU A 151 -22.79 10.95 11.62
C LEU A 151 -23.68 10.30 12.69
N ASN A 152 -24.03 11.01 13.77
CA ASN A 152 -24.84 10.45 14.86
C ASN A 152 -26.24 9.98 14.39
N SER A 153 -26.94 10.81 13.60
CA SER A 153 -28.28 10.45 13.12
C SER A 153 -28.27 9.30 12.11
N PRO A 154 -27.38 9.27 11.10
CA PRO A 154 -27.19 8.11 10.24
C PRO A 154 -26.81 6.83 10.97
N PHE A 155 -25.93 6.91 11.97
CA PHE A 155 -25.54 5.77 12.80
C PHE A 155 -26.76 5.07 13.40
N HIS A 156 -27.61 5.82 14.10
CA HIS A 156 -28.83 5.28 14.71
C HIS A 156 -29.82 4.72 13.68
N VAL A 157 -29.89 5.33 12.50
CA VAL A 157 -30.76 4.85 11.41
C VAL A 157 -30.23 3.53 10.84
N PHE A 158 -28.94 3.43 10.56
CA PHE A 158 -28.35 2.18 10.08
C PHE A 158 -28.43 1.08 11.12
N LEU A 159 -28.22 1.39 12.40
CA LEU A 159 -28.39 0.44 13.50
C LEU A 159 -29.85 -0.04 13.58
N GLN A 160 -30.81 0.88 13.54
CA GLN A 160 -32.23 0.51 13.51
C GLN A 160 -32.57 -0.39 12.32
N LEU A 161 -32.02 -0.12 11.14
CA LEU A 161 -32.30 -0.90 9.94
C LEU A 161 -31.58 -2.26 9.96
N ALA A 162 -30.34 -2.33 10.45
CA ALA A 162 -29.57 -3.57 10.56
C ALA A 162 -30.19 -4.56 11.54
N THR A 163 -30.96 -4.10 12.53
CA THR A 163 -31.71 -4.96 13.45
C THR A 163 -33.04 -5.49 12.88
N GLN A 164 -33.46 -5.04 11.69
CA GLN A 164 -34.65 -5.57 11.01
C GLN A 164 -34.27 -6.82 10.21
N GLN A 165 -34.99 -7.92 10.43
CA GLN A 165 -34.62 -9.30 10.05
C GLN A 165 -34.29 -9.58 8.56
N ASP A 166 -34.43 -8.62 7.65
CA ASP A 166 -34.17 -8.79 6.20
C ASP A 166 -33.35 -7.63 5.58
N TRP A 167 -32.85 -6.69 6.40
CA TRP A 167 -32.19 -5.47 5.94
C TRP A 167 -30.70 -5.46 6.24
N ILE A 168 -29.94 -6.21 5.42
CA ILE A 168 -28.47 -6.35 5.54
C ILE A 168 -27.67 -5.24 4.84
N ARG A 169 -28.28 -4.53 3.88
CA ARG A 169 -27.67 -3.40 3.12
C ARG A 169 -27.03 -2.30 4.00
N PRO A 170 -27.55 -1.97 5.20
CA PRO A 170 -26.97 -0.95 6.07
C PRO A 170 -25.65 -1.33 6.73
N ILE A 171 -25.29 -2.61 6.83
CA ILE A 171 -24.19 -3.05 7.70
C ILE A 171 -22.84 -2.44 7.32
N PRO A 172 -22.44 -2.34 6.04
CA PRO A 172 -21.19 -1.68 5.68
C PRO A 172 -21.11 -0.20 6.03
N LEU A 173 -22.24 0.49 5.91
CA LEU A 173 -22.34 1.91 6.24
C LEU A 173 -22.42 2.12 7.75
N LEU A 174 -23.08 1.20 8.46
CA LEU A 174 -23.07 1.16 9.92
C LEU A 174 -21.65 0.99 10.44
N ARG A 175 -20.89 0.02 9.92
CA ARG A 175 -19.48 -0.22 10.25
C ARG A 175 -18.67 1.06 10.12
N ARG A 176 -18.66 1.66 8.92
CA ARG A 176 -17.86 2.86 8.65
C ARG A 176 -18.27 4.05 9.52
N THR A 177 -19.58 4.25 9.74
CA THR A 177 -20.09 5.34 10.57
C THR A 177 -19.75 5.12 12.05
N ALA A 178 -19.89 3.88 12.54
CA ALA A 178 -19.53 3.50 13.89
C ALA A 178 -18.03 3.68 14.13
N THR A 179 -17.17 3.24 13.20
CA THR A 179 -15.71 3.41 13.28
C THR A 179 -15.33 4.88 13.41
N GLU A 180 -15.87 5.74 12.56
CA GLU A 180 -15.54 7.17 12.58
C GLU A 180 -16.07 7.89 13.83
N LEU A 181 -17.26 7.53 14.32
CA LEU A 181 -17.80 8.05 15.57
C LEU A 181 -16.98 7.57 16.79
N TYR A 182 -16.60 6.29 16.81
CA TYR A 182 -15.80 5.72 17.90
C TYR A 182 -14.42 6.36 17.95
N LYS A 183 -13.78 6.49 16.78
CA LYS A 183 -12.50 7.17 16.58
C LYS A 183 -12.49 8.56 17.21
N ILE A 184 -13.50 9.39 16.95
CA ILE A 184 -13.57 10.75 17.52
C ILE A 184 -14.05 10.80 18.99
N GLY A 185 -14.20 9.64 19.66
CA GLY A 185 -14.61 9.56 21.07
C GLY A 185 -16.09 9.89 21.30
N PHE A 186 -16.97 9.57 20.36
CA PHE A 186 -18.40 9.72 20.55
C PHE A 186 -18.93 8.69 21.56
N GLU A 187 -19.41 9.16 22.72
CA GLU A 187 -20.04 8.32 23.72
C GLU A 187 -21.55 8.15 23.43
N ASP A 188 -21.98 6.91 23.21
CA ASP A 188 -23.37 6.51 23.00
C ASP A 188 -23.61 5.10 23.57
N GLU A 189 -24.78 4.83 24.15
CA GLU A 189 -25.08 3.51 24.73
C GLU A 189 -25.21 2.39 23.69
N HIS A 190 -25.32 2.76 22.41
CA HIS A 190 -25.41 1.84 21.29
C HIS A 190 -24.11 1.74 20.49
N LEU A 191 -23.07 2.50 20.84
CA LEU A 191 -21.75 2.45 20.19
C LEU A 191 -20.70 1.91 21.16
N ASP A 192 -20.34 0.65 20.98
CA ASP A 192 -19.25 -0.02 21.69
C ASP A 192 -18.43 -0.91 20.75
N MET A 193 -17.36 -1.51 21.28
CA MET A 193 -16.49 -2.40 20.52
C MET A 193 -17.24 -3.66 20.03
N ASP A 194 -18.24 -4.14 20.77
CA ASP A 194 -19.02 -5.32 20.38
C ASP A 194 -19.81 -5.04 19.09
N VAL A 195 -20.38 -3.83 18.94
CA VAL A 195 -21.05 -3.40 17.71
C VAL A 195 -20.06 -3.30 16.55
N LEU A 196 -18.87 -2.74 16.76
CA LEU A 196 -17.83 -2.68 15.73
C LEU A 196 -17.44 -4.09 15.26
N LEU A 197 -17.05 -4.96 16.19
CA LEU A 197 -16.70 -6.36 15.91
C LEU A 197 -17.79 -7.07 15.11
N ALA A 198 -19.06 -6.96 15.54
CA ALA A 198 -20.17 -7.60 14.85
C ALA A 198 -20.35 -7.11 13.39
N THR A 199 -20.14 -5.81 13.14
CA THR A 199 -20.25 -5.25 11.78
C THR A 199 -19.07 -5.64 10.88
N PHE A 200 -17.87 -5.72 11.43
CA PHE A 200 -16.67 -6.20 10.74
C PHE A 200 -16.76 -7.70 10.43
N ASP A 201 -17.17 -8.53 11.40
CA ASP A 201 -17.39 -9.97 11.22
C ASP A 201 -18.45 -10.23 10.14
N TYR A 202 -19.53 -9.45 10.12
CA TYR A 202 -20.53 -9.57 9.07
C TYR A 202 -19.93 -9.34 7.69
N GLU A 203 -19.15 -8.27 7.50
CA GLU A 203 -18.56 -7.97 6.20
C GLU A 203 -17.61 -9.06 5.72
N VAL A 204 -16.73 -9.54 6.61
CA VAL A 204 -15.76 -10.59 6.25
C VAL A 204 -16.46 -11.91 5.92
N ASN A 205 -17.44 -12.33 6.73
CA ASN A 205 -18.15 -13.59 6.48
C ASN A 205 -18.98 -13.60 5.19
N ASN A 206 -19.44 -12.44 4.72
CA ASN A 206 -20.28 -12.35 3.52
C ASN A 206 -19.52 -11.96 2.25
N ASN A 207 -18.47 -11.15 2.38
CA ASN A 207 -17.75 -10.57 1.24
C ASN A 207 -16.26 -10.93 1.20
N GLY A 208 -15.76 -11.68 2.19
CA GLY A 208 -14.34 -11.91 2.39
C GLY A 208 -13.59 -10.64 2.80
N TYR A 209 -12.27 -10.71 2.78
CA TYR A 209 -11.42 -9.55 3.06
C TYR A 209 -11.41 -8.60 1.88
N THR A 210 -12.27 -7.57 1.94
CA THR A 210 -12.28 -6.54 0.90
C THR A 210 -11.11 -5.58 1.10
N PRO A 211 -10.56 -5.00 0.02
CA PRO A 211 -9.55 -3.94 0.10
C PRO A 211 -9.94 -2.77 1.01
N SER A 212 -11.25 -2.50 1.17
CA SER A 212 -11.77 -1.44 2.04
C SER A 212 -11.61 -1.81 3.52
N VAL A 213 -11.97 -3.04 3.91
CA VAL A 213 -11.88 -3.50 5.30
C VAL A 213 -10.42 -3.54 5.74
N ILE A 214 -9.54 -4.15 4.94
CA ILE A 214 -8.10 -4.19 5.24
C ILE A 214 -7.52 -2.76 5.24
N GLY A 215 -7.95 -1.92 4.30
CA GLY A 215 -7.53 -0.52 4.23
C GLY A 215 -7.88 0.29 5.48
N GLU A 216 -9.03 0.04 6.09
CA GLU A 216 -9.43 0.67 7.35
C GLU A 216 -8.62 0.13 8.54
N LEU A 217 -8.42 -1.19 8.65
CA LEU A 217 -7.60 -1.76 9.73
C LEU A 217 -6.13 -1.30 9.68
N ALA A 218 -5.56 -1.24 8.47
CA ALA A 218 -4.21 -0.73 8.27
C ALA A 218 -4.06 0.73 8.73
N ASP A 219 -5.13 1.53 8.72
CA ASP A 219 -5.06 2.93 9.16
C ASP A 219 -4.96 3.11 10.66
N GLY A 220 -5.56 2.24 11.46
CA GLY A 220 -5.39 2.33 12.91
C GLY A 220 -3.99 1.87 13.35
N PHE A 221 -3.37 0.93 12.63
CA PHE A 221 -1.99 0.54 12.90
C PHE A 221 -0.96 1.59 12.44
N TYR A 222 -1.34 2.51 11.54
CA TYR A 222 -0.42 3.47 10.93
C TYR A 222 -1.09 4.82 10.73
N TYR A 223 -0.77 5.76 11.61
CA TYR A 223 -1.21 7.13 11.45
C TYR A 223 -0.08 8.12 11.77
N GLU A 224 0.59 8.57 10.72
CA GLU A 224 1.23 9.88 10.70
C GLU A 224 0.30 10.84 9.93
N ASN A 225 0.19 12.10 10.38
CA ASN A 225 -0.40 13.12 9.50
C ASN A 225 0.41 13.12 8.20
N SER A 226 -0.27 13.15 7.04
CA SER A 226 0.36 13.05 5.72
C SER A 226 1.61 13.94 5.60
N PHE A 227 1.66 15.09 6.26
CA PHE A 227 2.79 16.01 6.19
C PHE A 227 3.91 15.80 7.22
N GLY A 228 3.92 14.70 7.97
CA GLY A 228 4.90 14.42 9.02
C GLY A 228 4.88 15.44 10.16
N LEU A 229 3.74 16.12 10.34
CA LEU A 229 3.54 17.11 11.39
C LEU A 229 3.13 16.43 12.70
N PRO A 230 3.56 16.96 13.86
CA PRO A 230 3.04 16.52 15.14
C PRO A 230 1.51 16.59 15.16
N LEU A 231 0.89 15.54 15.66
CA LEU A 231 -0.55 15.49 15.85
C LEU A 231 -0.97 16.49 16.94
N THR A 232 -2.15 17.06 16.78
CA THR A 232 -2.85 17.75 17.86
C THR A 232 -3.33 16.72 18.89
N ALA A 233 -3.58 17.13 20.13
CA ALA A 233 -4.04 16.21 21.18
C ALA A 233 -5.36 15.47 20.81
N ASP A 234 -6.24 16.12 20.05
CA ASP A 234 -7.47 15.51 19.56
C ASP A 234 -7.20 14.47 18.45
N GLU A 235 -6.22 14.74 17.58
CA GLU A 235 -5.76 13.77 16.56
C GLU A 235 -5.01 12.59 17.19
N GLU A 236 -4.19 12.82 18.22
CA GLU A 236 -3.52 11.76 18.99
C GLU A 236 -4.55 10.84 19.63
N LYS A 237 -5.53 11.41 20.33
CA LYS A 237 -6.59 10.62 20.96
C LYS A 237 -7.47 9.88 19.94
N ALA A 238 -7.77 10.53 18.81
CA ALA A 238 -8.51 9.86 17.74
C ALA A 238 -7.71 8.69 17.14
N ASN A 239 -6.39 8.85 17.04
CA ASN A 239 -5.51 7.78 16.60
C ASN A 239 -5.47 6.61 17.60
N GLU A 240 -5.35 6.89 18.91
CA GLU A 240 -5.40 5.88 19.96
C GLU A 240 -6.71 5.05 19.88
N ASN A 241 -7.85 5.73 19.76
CA ASN A 241 -9.14 5.06 19.59
C ASN A 241 -9.19 4.20 18.32
N TYR A 242 -8.59 4.66 17.21
CA TYR A 242 -8.61 3.91 15.96
C TYR A 242 -7.68 2.69 15.98
N LEU A 243 -6.54 2.82 16.65
CA LEU A 243 -5.63 1.71 16.94
C LEU A 243 -6.36 0.63 17.76
N GLU A 244 -7.14 1.02 18.78
CA GLU A 244 -7.93 0.09 19.59
C GLU A 244 -8.93 -0.72 18.72
N ILE A 245 -9.64 -0.05 17.80
CA ILE A 245 -10.54 -0.74 16.84
C ILE A 245 -9.74 -1.72 16.00
N SER A 246 -8.61 -1.28 15.45
CA SER A 246 -7.82 -2.08 14.51
C SER A 246 -7.22 -3.32 15.19
N GLN A 247 -6.71 -3.18 16.41
CA GLN A 247 -6.22 -4.28 17.24
C GLN A 247 -7.34 -5.27 17.56
N ALA A 248 -8.48 -4.79 18.08
CA ALA A 248 -9.59 -5.64 18.49
C ALA A 248 -10.18 -6.43 17.32
N VAL A 249 -10.43 -5.77 16.18
CA VAL A 249 -10.97 -6.41 14.99
C VAL A 249 -9.96 -7.38 14.37
N THR A 250 -8.69 -6.99 14.26
CA THR A 250 -7.65 -7.87 13.72
C THR A 250 -7.47 -9.11 14.61
N TYR A 251 -7.46 -8.96 15.94
CA TYR A 251 -7.46 -10.08 16.87
C TYR A 251 -8.63 -11.03 16.64
N SER A 252 -9.86 -10.49 16.60
CA SER A 252 -11.07 -11.29 16.34
C SER A 252 -10.96 -12.07 15.03
N PHE A 253 -10.45 -11.43 13.98
CA PHE A 253 -10.27 -12.08 12.68
C PHE A 253 -9.26 -13.21 12.72
N LEU A 254 -8.11 -13.00 13.36
CA LEU A 254 -7.06 -14.00 13.48
C LEU A 254 -7.52 -15.21 14.31
N ALA A 255 -8.27 -14.97 15.41
CA ALA A 255 -8.79 -16.04 16.27
C ALA A 255 -9.88 -16.86 15.58
N ASN A 256 -10.76 -16.21 14.81
CA ASN A 256 -11.90 -16.87 14.19
C ASN A 256 -11.58 -17.48 12.81
N ASN A 257 -10.51 -17.02 12.13
CA ASN A 257 -10.14 -17.46 10.77
C ASN A 257 -8.63 -17.74 10.66
N PRO A 258 -8.10 -18.72 11.42
CA PRO A 258 -6.67 -18.99 11.51
C PRO A 258 -6.02 -19.46 10.18
N GLU A 259 -6.81 -19.83 9.18
CA GLU A 259 -6.34 -20.12 7.82
C GLU A 259 -5.98 -18.86 7.02
N ASN A 260 -6.51 -17.70 7.40
CA ASN A 260 -6.28 -16.42 6.71
C ASN A 260 -5.25 -15.52 7.40
N THR A 261 -4.57 -16.05 8.43
CA THR A 261 -3.54 -15.33 9.20
C THR A 261 -2.45 -14.72 8.32
N GLN A 262 -1.71 -15.53 7.55
CA GLN A 262 -0.61 -15.01 6.72
C GLN A 262 -1.10 -14.00 5.66
N PRO A 263 -2.16 -14.28 4.86
CA PRO A 263 -2.69 -13.32 3.89
C PRO A 263 -3.08 -11.97 4.52
N LEU A 264 -3.78 -11.99 5.65
CA LEU A 264 -4.19 -10.77 6.35
C LEU A 264 -2.97 -9.95 6.80
N MET A 265 -1.98 -10.61 7.41
CA MET A 265 -0.77 -9.93 7.88
C MET A 265 0.05 -9.34 6.73
N ILE A 266 0.19 -10.06 5.61
CA ILE A 266 0.85 -9.57 4.39
C ILE A 266 0.17 -8.30 3.89
N GLU A 267 -1.15 -8.31 3.79
CA GLU A 267 -1.95 -7.17 3.32
C GLU A 267 -1.89 -5.98 4.28
N LEU A 268 -1.96 -6.22 5.59
CA LEU A 268 -1.79 -5.16 6.59
C LEU A 268 -0.41 -4.51 6.44
N TRP A 269 0.66 -5.29 6.38
CA TRP A 269 2.00 -4.76 6.14
C TRP A 269 2.09 -3.99 4.81
N GLU A 270 1.63 -4.56 3.69
CA GLU A 270 1.71 -3.90 2.37
C GLU A 270 0.95 -2.59 2.28
N ARG A 271 -0.26 -2.54 2.81
CA ARG A 271 -1.06 -1.32 2.79
C ARG A 271 -0.42 -0.24 3.63
N SER A 272 0.11 -0.63 4.75
CA SER A 272 0.81 0.29 5.61
C SER A 272 2.08 0.80 4.97
N LEU A 273 2.81 -0.06 4.23
CA LEU A 273 3.96 0.36 3.42
C LEU A 273 3.47 1.43 2.43
N SER A 274 2.38 1.12 1.73
CA SER A 274 1.82 1.97 0.67
C SER A 274 1.29 3.31 1.16
N ARG A 275 0.95 3.45 2.44
CA ARG A 275 0.42 4.70 3.03
C ARG A 275 1.51 5.59 3.62
N SER A 276 2.58 5.01 4.15
CA SER A 276 3.80 5.76 4.49
C SER A 276 4.47 6.35 3.25
N SER A 277 4.19 5.79 2.07
CA SER A 277 4.61 6.30 0.78
C SER A 277 3.49 7.10 0.10
N PHE A 278 3.67 8.38 -0.20
CA PHE A 278 2.63 9.23 -0.81
C PHE A 278 2.07 8.74 -2.18
N ASP A 279 2.69 7.73 -2.78
CA ASP A 279 2.17 6.86 -3.83
C ASP A 279 2.85 5.49 -3.60
N THR A 280 2.25 4.39 -4.07
CA THR A 280 2.73 2.97 -4.07
C THR A 280 4.16 2.73 -4.57
N ARG A 281 4.91 3.80 -4.83
CA ARG A 281 6.25 3.87 -5.41
C ARG A 281 7.23 4.74 -4.60
N PHE A 282 6.80 5.34 -3.48
CA PHE A 282 7.56 6.34 -2.70
C PHE A 282 7.90 5.86 -1.30
N TYR A 283 8.57 4.73 -1.16
CA TYR A 283 8.83 4.19 0.15
C TYR A 283 10.08 4.82 0.76
N LYS A 284 9.90 5.86 1.58
CA LYS A 284 10.92 6.28 2.54
C LYS A 284 10.54 5.73 3.90
N PHE A 285 11.41 4.88 4.45
CA PHE A 285 11.23 4.36 5.80
C PHE A 285 11.79 5.32 6.83
N ARG A 286 10.98 5.56 7.87
CA ARG A 286 11.38 6.26 9.07
C ARG A 286 11.38 5.28 10.23
N SER A 287 12.31 5.46 11.17
CA SER A 287 12.29 4.79 12.47
C SER A 287 10.91 4.93 13.13
N GLY A 288 10.32 3.84 13.62
CA GLY A 288 8.97 3.80 14.21
C GLY A 288 7.85 3.45 13.23
N TYR A 289 8.18 3.21 11.96
CA TYR A 289 7.22 2.65 10.99
C TYR A 289 6.70 1.28 11.49
N ALA A 290 5.39 1.07 11.44
CA ALA A 290 4.74 -0.17 11.89
C ALA A 290 4.91 -0.50 13.36
N GLU A 291 5.34 0.44 14.21
CA GLU A 291 5.58 0.17 15.62
C GLU A 291 4.31 -0.37 16.28
N SER A 292 3.16 0.28 16.08
CA SER A 292 1.87 -0.20 16.60
C SER A 292 1.45 -1.58 16.08
N LEU A 293 1.81 -1.93 14.83
CA LEU A 293 1.55 -3.28 14.30
C LEU A 293 2.50 -4.31 14.94
N SER A 294 3.77 -3.95 15.11
CA SER A 294 4.79 -4.82 15.72
C SER A 294 4.53 -5.04 17.22
N ASP A 295 4.08 -3.99 17.91
CA ASP A 295 3.63 -4.03 19.30
C ASP A 295 2.40 -4.94 19.44
N PHE A 296 1.39 -4.74 18.58
CA PHE A 296 0.22 -5.62 18.54
C PHE A 296 0.62 -7.08 18.31
N ILE A 297 1.50 -7.37 17.35
CA ILE A 297 1.98 -8.73 17.11
C ILE A 297 2.66 -9.28 18.36
N SER A 298 3.49 -8.49 19.03
CA SER A 298 4.18 -8.91 20.26
C SER A 298 3.20 -9.23 21.41
N GLU A 299 2.07 -8.52 21.49
CA GLU A 299 1.00 -8.81 22.46
C GLU A 299 0.26 -10.13 22.21
N LEU A 300 0.34 -10.69 20.99
CA LEU A 300 -0.26 -11.98 20.65
C LEU A 300 0.58 -13.19 21.11
N ASP A 301 1.80 -12.98 21.64
CA ASP A 301 2.68 -14.06 22.04
C ASP A 301 2.03 -14.92 23.16
N GLY A 302 2.01 -16.23 22.94
CA GLY A 302 1.42 -17.20 23.86
C GLY A 302 -0.11 -17.35 23.77
N ASP A 303 -0.79 -16.69 22.83
CA ASP A 303 -2.21 -16.92 22.60
C ASP A 303 -2.44 -18.23 21.82
N GLU A 304 -3.20 -19.16 22.41
CA GLU A 304 -3.47 -20.50 21.84
C GLU A 304 -4.47 -20.46 20.67
N ASP A 305 -5.27 -19.40 20.56
CA ASP A 305 -6.28 -19.25 19.50
C ASP A 305 -5.68 -18.64 18.21
N ILE A 306 -4.43 -18.18 18.26
CA ILE A 306 -3.74 -17.48 17.17
C ILE A 306 -2.57 -18.31 16.65
N LYS A 307 -2.41 -18.37 15.33
CA LYS A 307 -1.19 -18.91 14.71
C LYS A 307 -0.05 -17.90 14.79
N TYR A 308 0.47 -17.70 15.99
CA TYR A 308 1.51 -16.70 16.27
C TYR A 308 2.73 -16.85 15.36
N ASP A 309 3.24 -18.07 15.17
CA ASP A 309 4.42 -18.32 14.33
C ASP A 309 4.21 -17.86 12.88
N ASP A 310 3.00 -18.03 12.33
CA ASP A 310 2.66 -17.58 10.98
C ASP A 310 2.71 -16.04 10.86
N ILE A 311 2.26 -15.34 11.90
CA ILE A 311 2.33 -13.88 11.99
C ILE A 311 3.79 -13.43 12.12
N LYS A 312 4.55 -14.11 12.98
CA LYS A 312 5.93 -13.78 13.27
C LYS A 312 6.86 -13.97 12.08
N ILE A 313 6.61 -14.99 11.24
CA ILE A 313 7.29 -15.17 9.95
C ILE A 313 7.12 -13.93 9.07
N VAL A 314 5.88 -13.42 8.93
CA VAL A 314 5.61 -12.23 8.12
C VAL A 314 6.33 -11.01 8.70
N GLU A 315 6.26 -10.81 10.01
CA GLU A 315 6.95 -9.70 10.70
C GLU A 315 8.47 -9.73 10.45
N ILE A 316 9.11 -10.89 10.61
CA ILE A 316 10.57 -11.06 10.40
C ILE A 316 10.93 -10.74 8.95
N LEU A 317 10.19 -11.28 7.97
CA LEU A 317 10.47 -11.07 6.54
C LEU A 317 10.32 -9.59 6.16
N TYR A 318 9.27 -8.93 6.63
CA TYR A 318 9.07 -7.53 6.30
C TYR A 318 10.10 -6.63 6.98
N ASN A 319 10.34 -6.80 8.27
CA ASN A 319 11.34 -6.00 8.97
C ASN A 319 12.75 -6.23 8.42
N SER A 320 13.14 -7.47 8.10
CA SER A 320 14.47 -7.77 7.54
C SER A 320 14.73 -7.10 6.19
N PHE A 321 13.69 -6.92 5.35
CA PHE A 321 13.83 -6.41 3.98
C PHE A 321 13.34 -4.96 3.79
N PHE A 322 12.62 -4.41 4.76
CA PHE A 322 12.00 -3.09 4.66
C PHE A 322 12.35 -2.14 5.80
N ASN A 323 13.01 -2.60 6.86
CA ASN A 323 13.43 -1.73 7.96
C ASN A 323 14.94 -1.84 8.17
N GLU A 324 15.70 -0.81 7.76
CA GLU A 324 17.16 -0.79 7.87
C GLU A 324 17.66 -0.86 9.32
N ASP A 325 16.87 -0.33 10.26
CA ASP A 325 17.17 -0.32 11.69
C ASP A 325 16.63 -1.55 12.43
N SER A 326 16.08 -2.53 11.71
CA SER A 326 15.50 -3.74 12.29
C SER A 326 16.53 -4.59 13.03
N GLU A 327 16.16 -5.03 14.23
CA GLU A 327 16.90 -6.07 14.96
C GLU A 327 16.59 -7.48 14.40
N TYR A 328 15.49 -7.66 13.66
CA TYR A 328 15.16 -8.93 13.02
C TYR A 328 16.10 -9.24 11.85
N THR A 329 16.49 -10.50 11.80
CA THR A 329 17.38 -11.10 10.81
C THR A 329 16.81 -12.41 10.28
N VAL A 330 17.45 -12.95 9.25
CA VAL A 330 17.09 -14.30 8.76
C VAL A 330 17.46 -15.42 9.72
N ASP A 331 18.29 -15.17 10.73
CA ASP A 331 18.59 -16.16 11.75
C ASP A 331 17.38 -16.36 12.68
N ASP A 332 16.62 -15.30 12.94
CA ASP A 332 15.34 -15.37 13.67
C ASP A 332 14.31 -16.23 12.92
N LEU A 333 14.30 -16.15 11.58
CA LEU A 333 13.46 -17.02 10.77
C LEU A 333 13.85 -18.49 10.91
N ILE A 334 15.15 -18.80 11.00
CA ILE A 334 15.64 -20.17 11.20
C ILE A 334 15.30 -20.68 12.60
N GLU A 335 15.42 -19.83 13.63
CA GLU A 335 15.04 -20.17 14.99
C GLU A 335 13.54 -20.48 15.08
N LEU A 336 12.71 -19.63 14.48
CA LEU A 336 11.26 -19.78 14.48
C LEU A 336 10.80 -21.05 13.74
N THR A 337 11.38 -21.37 12.58
CA THR A 337 11.00 -22.59 11.83
C THR A 337 11.63 -23.86 12.40
N ALA A 338 12.63 -23.73 13.28
CA ALA A 338 13.51 -24.80 13.76
C ALA A 338 14.19 -25.65 12.66
N ASP A 339 14.11 -25.20 11.41
CA ASP A 339 14.63 -25.89 10.23
C ASP A 339 15.09 -24.90 9.16
N LYS A 340 16.35 -25.04 8.76
CA LYS A 340 17.01 -24.13 7.84
C LYS A 340 16.50 -24.26 6.40
N GLU A 341 16.08 -25.46 5.98
CA GLU A 341 15.53 -25.67 4.65
C GLU A 341 14.14 -25.03 4.51
N THR A 342 13.31 -25.16 5.54
CA THR A 342 11.99 -24.53 5.63
C THR A 342 12.12 -23.01 5.63
N ALA A 343 13.01 -22.44 6.45
CA ALA A 343 13.29 -21.00 6.45
C ALA A 343 13.72 -20.49 5.06
N TYR A 344 14.61 -21.24 4.39
CA TYR A 344 15.04 -20.92 3.03
C TYR A 344 13.87 -20.91 2.05
N ASN A 345 13.03 -21.95 2.07
CA ASN A 345 11.89 -22.06 1.15
C ASN A 345 10.87 -20.94 1.37
N ILE A 346 10.61 -20.56 2.63
CA ILE A 346 9.76 -19.42 2.99
C ILE A 346 10.34 -18.12 2.44
N LEU A 347 11.63 -17.87 2.68
CA LEU A 347 12.32 -16.68 2.17
C LEU A 347 12.24 -16.59 0.64
N ILE A 348 12.55 -17.68 -0.07
CA ILE A 348 12.49 -17.72 -1.54
C ILE A 348 11.06 -17.51 -2.04
N GLY A 349 10.05 -18.08 -1.36
CA GLY A 349 8.64 -17.84 -1.67
C GLY A 349 8.28 -16.36 -1.57
N PHE A 350 8.68 -15.72 -0.46
CA PHE A 350 8.51 -14.29 -0.24
C PHE A 350 9.19 -13.43 -1.31
N LEU A 351 10.47 -13.68 -1.59
CA LEU A 351 11.23 -12.89 -2.58
C LEU A 351 10.68 -13.03 -4.00
N ASN A 352 10.19 -14.22 -4.39
CA ASN A 352 9.53 -14.41 -5.69
C ASN A 352 8.20 -13.67 -5.75
N TYR A 353 7.37 -13.78 -4.70
CA TYR A 353 6.10 -13.05 -4.64
C TYR A 353 6.34 -11.55 -4.76
N LYS A 354 7.30 -11.02 -3.99
CA LYS A 354 7.64 -9.60 -4.01
C LYS A 354 8.18 -9.15 -5.36
N LYS A 355 9.07 -9.92 -5.99
CA LYS A 355 9.58 -9.58 -7.33
C LYS A 355 8.47 -9.20 -8.32
N ASP A 356 7.32 -9.88 -8.28
CA ASP A 356 6.23 -9.66 -9.24
C ASP A 356 5.18 -8.61 -8.77
N HIS A 357 5.03 -8.40 -7.46
CA HIS A 357 3.97 -7.55 -6.89
C HIS A 357 4.50 -6.23 -6.31
N PHE A 358 5.78 -6.18 -5.98
CA PHE A 358 6.36 -5.12 -5.17
C PHE A 358 7.88 -4.97 -5.40
N ASN A 359 8.30 -3.89 -6.06
CA ASN A 359 9.71 -3.72 -6.39
C ASN A 359 10.54 -3.34 -5.15
N MET A 360 11.14 -4.35 -4.49
CA MET A 360 12.00 -4.14 -3.32
C MET A 360 13.27 -3.35 -3.63
N ASP A 361 13.65 -3.21 -4.91
CA ASP A 361 14.80 -2.37 -5.29
C ASP A 361 14.57 -0.89 -4.90
N LEU A 362 13.31 -0.47 -4.73
CA LEU A 362 12.93 0.87 -4.28
C LEU A 362 13.38 1.18 -2.85
N MET A 363 13.67 0.14 -2.06
CA MET A 363 13.82 0.23 -0.62
C MET A 363 15.24 0.48 -0.18
N GLY A 364 16.22 0.19 -1.04
CA GLY A 364 17.64 0.34 -0.72
C GLY A 364 18.18 -0.59 0.37
N VAL A 365 17.33 -1.42 0.99
CA VAL A 365 17.70 -2.40 2.02
C VAL A 365 18.11 -3.72 1.35
N SER A 366 19.22 -4.29 1.80
CA SER A 366 19.69 -5.61 1.37
C SER A 366 20.20 -6.35 2.60
N PRO A 367 19.40 -7.24 3.21
CA PRO A 367 19.84 -7.95 4.40
C PRO A 367 20.93 -8.99 4.10
N LYS A 368 21.65 -9.38 5.14
CA LYS A 368 22.65 -10.45 5.10
C LYS A 368 21.98 -11.81 5.27
N TRP A 369 21.57 -12.42 4.16
CA TRP A 369 20.97 -13.75 4.15
C TRP A 369 21.67 -14.74 3.23
N VAL A 370 22.43 -14.22 2.26
CA VAL A 370 23.07 -15.01 1.22
C VAL A 370 24.11 -15.95 1.81
N ASN A 371 24.94 -15.47 2.75
CA ASN A 371 25.91 -16.33 3.42
C ASN A 371 25.23 -17.44 4.24
N THR A 372 24.16 -17.10 4.95
CA THR A 372 23.38 -18.04 5.76
C THR A 372 22.85 -19.17 4.89
N PHE A 373 22.28 -18.87 3.72
CA PHE A 373 21.65 -19.87 2.85
C PHE A 373 22.49 -20.33 1.66
N LYS A 374 23.79 -20.02 1.62
CA LYS A 374 24.67 -20.27 0.46
C LYS A 374 24.61 -21.71 -0.09
N ASP A 375 24.56 -22.71 0.80
CA ASP A 375 24.54 -24.12 0.39
C ASP A 375 23.24 -24.49 -0.34
N PHE A 376 22.13 -23.84 0.00
CA PHE A 376 20.85 -24.00 -0.68
C PHE A 376 20.82 -23.25 -2.01
N ILE A 377 21.34 -22.02 -2.05
CA ILE A 377 21.42 -21.21 -3.28
C ILE A 377 22.27 -21.93 -4.34
N VAL A 378 23.41 -22.47 -3.95
CA VAL A 378 24.31 -23.21 -4.86
C VAL A 378 23.64 -24.46 -5.43
N LYS A 379 22.79 -25.14 -4.67
CA LYS A 379 22.05 -26.33 -5.14
C LYS A 379 20.87 -25.97 -6.04
N ASN A 380 20.35 -24.75 -5.95
CA ASN A 380 19.17 -24.27 -6.67
C ASN A 380 19.52 -22.99 -7.46
N PRO A 381 20.34 -23.11 -8.53
CA PRO A 381 20.90 -21.97 -9.26
C PRO A 381 19.85 -21.04 -9.90
N GLU A 382 18.61 -21.49 -10.08
CA GLU A 382 17.48 -20.67 -10.53
C GLU A 382 17.17 -19.48 -9.59
N TYR A 383 17.48 -19.61 -8.30
CA TYR A 383 17.26 -18.56 -7.30
C TYR A 383 18.48 -17.66 -7.08
N LEU A 384 19.57 -17.91 -7.80
CA LEU A 384 20.77 -17.08 -7.76
C LEU A 384 20.46 -15.61 -8.08
N SER A 385 19.53 -15.36 -9.01
CA SER A 385 19.07 -14.01 -9.35
C SER A 385 18.53 -13.24 -8.14
N LEU A 386 17.76 -13.88 -7.25
CA LEU A 386 17.21 -13.26 -6.05
C LEU A 386 18.31 -12.96 -5.04
N ALA A 387 19.28 -13.86 -4.88
CA ALA A 387 20.44 -13.66 -4.01
C ALA A 387 21.32 -12.49 -4.46
N ILE A 388 21.54 -12.37 -5.77
CA ILE A 388 22.27 -11.25 -6.36
C ILE A 388 21.46 -9.96 -6.23
N ARG A 389 20.16 -9.96 -6.52
CA ARG A 389 19.32 -8.75 -6.47
C ARG A 389 19.15 -8.23 -5.05
N TYR A 390 18.69 -9.07 -4.12
CA TYR A 390 18.20 -8.68 -2.79
C TYR A 390 19.13 -9.00 -1.61
N GLY A 391 20.37 -9.45 -1.84
CA GLY A 391 21.34 -9.76 -0.79
C GLY A 391 22.56 -8.82 -0.77
N ASP A 392 23.23 -8.72 0.38
CA ASP A 392 24.43 -7.87 0.61
C ASP A 392 25.78 -8.63 0.60
N GLU A 393 25.82 -9.90 0.18
CA GLU A 393 27.02 -10.74 0.37
C GLU A 393 27.38 -11.57 -0.87
N ILE A 394 27.31 -10.95 -2.05
CA ILE A 394 27.57 -11.65 -3.31
C ILE A 394 28.97 -12.30 -3.38
N ASP A 395 29.96 -11.71 -2.70
CA ASP A 395 31.33 -12.21 -2.64
C ASP A 395 31.38 -13.65 -2.09
N VAL A 396 30.44 -14.00 -1.19
CA VAL A 396 30.33 -15.35 -0.63
C VAL A 396 29.95 -16.37 -1.68
N LEU A 397 29.06 -16.01 -2.61
CA LEU A 397 28.64 -16.89 -3.71
C LEU A 397 29.74 -17.03 -4.76
N LEU A 398 30.48 -15.95 -5.01
CA LEU A 398 31.56 -15.93 -5.98
C LEU A 398 32.75 -16.78 -5.51
N ALA A 399 33.13 -16.67 -4.22
CA ALA A 399 34.31 -17.33 -3.66
C ALA A 399 34.31 -18.87 -3.73
N ASP A 400 33.14 -19.52 -3.77
CA ASP A 400 33.05 -21.00 -3.79
C ASP A 400 33.34 -21.60 -5.19
N ASN A 401 33.50 -20.78 -6.25
CA ASN A 401 33.67 -21.23 -7.66
C ASN A 401 32.59 -22.21 -8.16
N ARG A 402 31.47 -22.37 -7.43
CA ARG A 402 30.35 -23.25 -7.81
C ARG A 402 29.35 -22.56 -8.73
N VAL A 403 29.35 -21.24 -8.75
CA VAL A 403 28.61 -20.44 -9.72
C VAL A 403 29.39 -20.43 -11.03
N ASN A 404 28.85 -21.05 -12.07
CA ASN A 404 29.43 -20.98 -13.42
C ASN A 404 28.94 -19.72 -14.16
N ILE A 405 29.64 -19.37 -15.25
CA ILE A 405 29.36 -18.16 -16.06
C ILE A 405 27.92 -18.16 -16.61
N GLU A 406 27.46 -19.28 -17.15
CA GLU A 406 26.15 -19.37 -17.80
C GLU A 406 24.99 -19.13 -16.80
N SER A 407 25.08 -19.72 -15.61
CA SER A 407 24.08 -19.52 -14.55
C SER A 407 24.09 -18.09 -14.02
N LEU A 408 25.27 -17.46 -13.93
CA LEU A 408 25.40 -16.08 -13.52
C LEU A 408 24.82 -15.11 -14.55
N GLU A 409 25.12 -15.29 -15.83
CA GLU A 409 24.60 -14.44 -16.92
C GLU A 409 23.07 -14.42 -16.90
N LYS A 410 22.43 -15.60 -16.88
CA LYS A 410 20.97 -15.72 -16.78
C LYS A 410 20.42 -15.06 -15.50
N SER A 411 21.18 -15.09 -14.41
CA SER A 411 20.75 -14.51 -13.14
C SER A 411 20.82 -12.99 -13.12
N LEU A 412 21.52 -12.35 -14.07
CA LEU A 412 21.68 -10.91 -14.15
C LEU A 412 20.69 -10.23 -15.12
N ASP A 413 19.69 -10.97 -15.62
CA ASP A 413 18.62 -10.42 -16.46
C ASP A 413 17.79 -9.34 -15.74
N PHE A 414 17.85 -9.26 -14.41
CA PHE A 414 17.21 -8.19 -13.64
C PHE A 414 17.96 -6.85 -13.73
N VAL A 415 19.24 -6.83 -14.09
CA VAL A 415 20.05 -5.59 -14.08
C VAL A 415 19.43 -4.51 -14.97
N PRO A 416 19.08 -4.78 -16.26
CA PRO A 416 18.40 -3.79 -17.09
C PRO A 416 17.06 -3.31 -16.51
N GLU A 417 16.28 -4.20 -15.90
CA GLU A 417 15.00 -3.88 -15.27
C GLU A 417 15.19 -2.89 -14.10
N THR A 418 16.11 -3.21 -13.17
CA THR A 418 16.42 -2.34 -12.03
C THR A 418 16.96 -0.98 -12.49
N LEU A 419 17.85 -0.95 -13.48
CA LEU A 419 18.39 0.30 -14.02
C LEU A 419 17.28 1.19 -14.61
N ASN A 420 16.37 0.60 -15.38
CA ASN A 420 15.24 1.34 -15.96
C ASN A 420 14.33 1.93 -14.87
N VAL A 421 13.92 1.11 -13.90
CA VAL A 421 13.04 1.57 -12.80
C VAL A 421 13.70 2.68 -12.00
N MET A 422 14.97 2.49 -11.60
CA MET A 422 15.68 3.49 -10.79
C MET A 422 15.96 4.79 -11.56
N SER A 423 16.26 4.70 -12.86
CA SER A 423 16.48 5.91 -13.68
C SER A 423 15.23 6.79 -13.78
N VAL A 424 14.03 6.18 -13.86
CA VAL A 424 12.76 6.92 -13.86
C VAL A 424 12.53 7.61 -12.51
N ILE A 425 12.84 6.91 -11.41
CA ILE A 425 12.65 7.44 -10.04
C ILE A 425 13.54 8.64 -9.75
N VAL A 426 14.81 8.56 -10.13
CA VAL A 426 15.74 9.67 -9.88
C VAL A 426 15.34 10.92 -10.67
N GLN A 427 14.68 10.76 -11.82
CA GLN A 427 14.19 11.89 -12.63
C GLN A 427 12.91 12.54 -12.09
N ASP A 428 12.24 11.92 -11.11
CA ASP A 428 11.07 12.51 -10.45
C ASP A 428 11.49 13.10 -9.10
N ASP A 429 11.55 14.43 -9.03
CA ASP A 429 11.96 15.19 -7.85
C ASP A 429 11.15 14.84 -6.59
N LYS A 430 9.89 14.42 -6.75
CA LYS A 430 9.08 13.99 -5.62
C LYS A 430 9.54 12.61 -5.14
N MET A 431 9.90 11.72 -6.07
CA MET A 431 10.29 10.34 -5.77
C MET A 431 11.69 10.25 -5.18
N ASN A 432 12.58 11.17 -5.54
CA ASN A 432 13.98 11.14 -5.13
C ASN A 432 14.32 12.08 -3.97
N GLU A 433 13.36 12.46 -3.13
CA GLU A 433 13.56 13.48 -2.08
C GLU A 433 14.70 13.17 -1.08
N ASN A 434 15.30 11.96 -1.04
CA ASN A 434 16.51 11.63 -0.23
C ASN A 434 17.69 11.07 -1.05
N GLY A 435 17.62 10.98 -2.38
CA GLY A 435 18.68 10.34 -3.16
C GLY A 435 18.73 8.81 -3.06
N LEU A 436 17.67 8.14 -2.60
CA LEU A 436 17.62 6.68 -2.44
C LEU A 436 17.79 5.95 -3.79
N GLY A 437 17.17 6.45 -4.86
CA GLY A 437 17.35 5.89 -6.20
C GLY A 437 18.81 5.93 -6.65
N LEU A 438 19.53 7.01 -6.30
CA LEU A 438 20.97 7.11 -6.56
C LEU A 438 21.78 6.12 -5.72
N TYR A 439 21.41 5.91 -4.46
CA TYR A 439 22.09 4.93 -3.59
C TYR A 439 21.91 3.50 -4.11
N THR A 440 20.71 3.12 -4.53
CA THR A 440 20.44 1.81 -5.13
C THR A 440 21.23 1.61 -6.43
N LEU A 441 21.24 2.61 -7.33
CA LEU A 441 22.05 2.56 -8.56
C LEU A 441 23.55 2.41 -8.26
N TYR A 442 24.05 3.13 -7.25
CA TYR A 442 25.44 3.01 -6.81
C TYR A 442 25.74 1.63 -6.23
N GLY A 443 24.85 1.09 -5.40
CA GLY A 443 24.95 -0.25 -4.83
C GLY A 443 24.99 -1.33 -5.92
N LEU A 444 24.13 -1.21 -6.94
CA LEU A 444 24.11 -2.10 -8.10
C LEU A 444 25.42 -2.01 -8.89
N ALA A 445 25.92 -0.81 -9.18
CA ALA A 445 27.20 -0.62 -9.88
C ALA A 445 28.36 -1.30 -9.12
N ARG A 446 28.44 -1.08 -7.81
CA ARG A 446 29.46 -1.74 -6.95
C ARG A 446 29.31 -3.26 -6.93
N LYS A 447 28.08 -3.77 -6.94
CA LYS A 447 27.81 -5.21 -6.99
C LYS A 447 28.31 -5.80 -8.30
N MET A 448 28.11 -5.10 -9.42
CA MET A 448 28.64 -5.51 -10.73
C MET A 448 30.18 -5.46 -10.78
N ASP A 449 30.81 -4.47 -10.15
CA ASP A 449 32.28 -4.40 -10.03
C ASP A 449 32.83 -5.67 -9.37
N LYS A 450 32.25 -6.06 -8.22
CA LYS A 450 32.64 -7.28 -7.48
C LYS A 450 32.47 -8.54 -8.33
N ILE A 451 31.34 -8.67 -9.04
CA ILE A 451 31.09 -9.81 -9.92
C ILE A 451 32.17 -9.90 -11.01
N ARG A 452 32.50 -8.78 -11.67
CA ARG A 452 33.52 -8.77 -12.72
C ARG A 452 34.89 -9.16 -12.19
N GLU A 453 35.30 -8.66 -11.03
CA GLU A 453 36.65 -8.89 -10.52
C GLU A 453 36.96 -10.38 -10.26
N HIS A 454 35.94 -11.21 -10.16
CA HIS A 454 36.08 -12.61 -9.79
C HIS A 454 36.45 -13.54 -10.96
N GLY A 455 37.68 -14.08 -10.91
CA GLY A 455 38.11 -15.27 -11.65
C GLY A 455 37.81 -15.24 -13.15
N SER A 456 36.98 -16.20 -13.60
CA SER A 456 36.63 -16.39 -15.01
C SER A 456 35.64 -15.33 -15.56
N PHE A 457 34.97 -14.57 -14.70
CA PHE A 457 34.00 -13.54 -15.11
C PHE A 457 34.69 -12.28 -15.66
N LYS A 458 35.90 -11.99 -15.19
CA LYS A 458 36.70 -10.83 -15.62
C LYS A 458 36.83 -10.69 -17.13
N LYS A 459 36.87 -11.82 -17.84
CA LYS A 459 37.03 -11.88 -19.31
C LYS A 459 35.71 -12.09 -20.06
N ASN A 460 34.59 -12.24 -19.37
CA ASN A 460 33.30 -12.45 -20.01
C ASN A 460 32.74 -11.12 -20.54
N ARG A 461 32.41 -11.08 -21.83
CA ARG A 461 31.92 -9.88 -22.52
C ARG A 461 30.58 -9.37 -21.98
N ASN A 462 29.63 -10.26 -21.66
CA ASN A 462 28.32 -9.85 -21.16
C ASN A 462 28.41 -9.25 -19.75
N ILE A 463 29.24 -9.83 -18.88
CA ILE A 463 29.48 -9.29 -17.53
C ILE A 463 30.16 -7.92 -17.61
N LYS A 464 31.16 -7.76 -18.50
CA LYS A 464 31.78 -6.46 -18.79
C LYS A 464 30.75 -5.42 -19.24
N HIS A 465 29.91 -5.79 -20.21
CA HIS A 465 28.85 -4.92 -20.72
C HIS A 465 27.87 -4.48 -19.60
N LEU A 466 27.36 -5.42 -18.79
CA LEU A 466 26.44 -5.10 -17.70
C LEU A 466 27.08 -4.23 -16.61
N GLN A 467 28.36 -4.42 -16.31
CA GLN A 467 29.10 -3.55 -15.39
C GLN A 467 29.22 -2.12 -15.95
N ALA A 468 29.64 -1.98 -17.21
CA ALA A 468 29.73 -0.68 -17.85
C ALA A 468 28.37 0.03 -17.87
N LYS A 469 27.31 -0.68 -18.25
CA LYS A 469 25.94 -0.18 -18.27
C LYS A 469 25.49 0.32 -16.90
N ALA A 470 25.71 -0.45 -15.83
CA ALA A 470 25.36 -0.04 -14.48
C ALA A 470 26.13 1.22 -14.05
N ARG A 471 27.44 1.28 -14.34
CA ARG A 471 28.28 2.43 -13.98
C ARG A 471 27.90 3.69 -14.74
N MET A 472 27.74 3.60 -16.06
CA MET A 472 27.33 4.72 -16.91
C MET A 472 25.94 5.24 -16.52
N THR A 473 24.99 4.33 -16.26
CA THR A 473 23.64 4.71 -15.82
C THR A 473 23.67 5.45 -14.48
N PHE A 474 24.47 4.99 -13.52
CA PHE A 474 24.66 5.71 -12.25
C PHE A 474 25.24 7.11 -12.49
N GLU A 475 26.33 7.24 -13.26
CA GLU A 475 26.98 8.54 -13.50
C GLU A 475 26.05 9.55 -14.17
N LEU A 476 25.36 9.13 -15.23
CA LEU A 476 24.44 10.00 -15.96
C LEU A 476 23.27 10.43 -15.10
N THR A 477 22.71 9.48 -14.35
CA THR A 477 21.58 9.73 -13.44
C THR A 477 21.99 10.66 -12.29
N TYR A 478 23.18 10.47 -11.72
CA TYR A 478 23.74 11.37 -10.71
C TYR A 478 23.98 12.78 -11.26
N LEU A 479 24.53 12.90 -12.47
CA LEU A 479 24.76 14.19 -13.11
C LEU A 479 23.45 14.95 -13.33
N ARG A 480 22.39 14.27 -13.80
CA ARG A 480 21.05 14.86 -14.00
C ARG A 480 20.46 15.36 -12.67
N ASP A 481 20.51 14.54 -11.62
CA ASP A 481 19.93 14.86 -10.31
C ASP A 481 20.68 15.97 -9.58
N ARG A 482 22.02 15.88 -9.55
CA ARG A 482 22.87 16.77 -8.74
C ARG A 482 23.41 17.98 -9.49
N GLY A 483 23.28 17.99 -10.82
CA GLY A 483 23.88 19.01 -11.69
C GLY A 483 25.42 18.98 -11.72
N ILE A 484 26.03 17.99 -11.07
CA ILE A 484 27.48 17.74 -10.99
C ILE A 484 27.79 16.27 -11.14
N HIS A 485 29.01 15.97 -11.62
CA HIS A 485 29.51 14.61 -11.70
C HIS A 485 29.64 13.97 -10.31
N SER A 486 29.55 12.65 -10.24
CA SER A 486 29.88 11.93 -9.01
C SER A 486 31.41 11.84 -8.86
N PRO A 487 31.98 11.67 -7.65
CA PRO A 487 33.41 11.39 -7.50
C PRO A 487 33.88 10.12 -8.22
N SER A 488 32.93 9.23 -8.53
CA SER A 488 33.18 7.91 -9.08
C SER A 488 33.44 7.94 -10.59
N ILE A 489 33.16 9.07 -11.25
CA ILE A 489 33.45 9.31 -12.68
C ILE A 489 34.95 9.16 -12.99
N ILE A 490 35.83 9.41 -12.02
CA ILE A 490 37.29 9.36 -12.18
C ILE A 490 37.76 7.98 -12.64
N GLY A 491 37.09 6.91 -12.18
CA GLY A 491 37.40 5.54 -12.57
C GLY A 491 36.60 5.03 -13.76
N LEU A 492 35.82 5.88 -14.46
CA LEU A 492 34.95 5.42 -15.55
C LEU A 492 35.77 4.84 -16.70
N SER A 493 36.88 5.48 -17.09
CA SER A 493 37.68 5.00 -18.22
C SER A 493 38.37 3.66 -17.93
N ASP A 494 38.80 3.46 -16.68
CA ASP A 494 39.52 2.26 -16.24
C ASP A 494 38.69 0.99 -16.42
N ILE A 495 37.36 1.09 -16.42
CA ILE A 495 36.50 -0.09 -16.59
C ILE A 495 36.71 -0.74 -17.97
N PHE A 496 37.17 0.04 -18.96
CA PHE A 496 37.36 -0.39 -20.34
C PHE A 496 38.80 -0.82 -20.67
N ASP A 497 39.76 -0.71 -19.74
CA ASP A 497 41.20 -0.94 -20.01
C ASP A 497 41.55 -2.35 -20.50
N ASP A 498 40.80 -3.36 -20.07
CA ASP A 498 41.03 -4.76 -20.43
C ASP A 498 40.05 -5.29 -21.49
N TRP A 499 39.32 -4.38 -22.15
CA TRP A 499 38.41 -4.71 -23.24
C TRP A 499 39.15 -4.88 -24.55
N ASN A 500 38.77 -5.91 -25.32
CA ASN A 500 39.26 -6.08 -26.68
C ASN A 500 38.29 -5.38 -27.66
N GLN A 501 38.70 -5.22 -28.92
CA GLN A 501 37.87 -4.54 -29.92
C GLN A 501 36.46 -5.13 -30.06
N GLY A 502 36.32 -6.46 -30.01
CA GLY A 502 35.01 -7.10 -30.07
C GLY A 502 34.13 -6.89 -28.83
N ASP A 503 34.71 -6.54 -27.68
CA ASP A 503 33.97 -6.08 -26.50
C ASP A 503 33.51 -4.62 -26.71
N MET A 504 34.38 -3.76 -27.26
CA MET A 504 34.06 -2.36 -27.57
C MET A 504 32.95 -2.25 -28.62
N ASP A 505 33.09 -2.97 -29.74
CA ASP A 505 32.10 -3.00 -30.83
C ASP A 505 30.72 -3.47 -30.34
N PHE A 506 30.69 -4.35 -29.32
CA PHE A 506 29.44 -4.87 -28.75
C PHE A 506 28.67 -3.83 -27.93
N SER A 507 29.35 -2.82 -27.37
CA SER A 507 28.73 -1.82 -26.49
C SER A 507 28.80 -0.39 -27.04
N SER A 508 29.31 -0.21 -28.27
CA SER A 508 29.64 1.10 -28.83
C SER A 508 28.45 2.06 -28.90
N GLU A 509 27.29 1.59 -29.38
CA GLU A 509 26.08 2.41 -29.47
C GLU A 509 25.65 2.95 -28.09
N GLU A 510 25.67 2.11 -27.06
CA GLU A 510 25.26 2.51 -25.71
C GLU A 510 26.24 3.51 -25.09
N VAL A 511 27.55 3.33 -25.34
CA VAL A 511 28.60 4.24 -24.88
C VAL A 511 28.53 5.58 -25.61
N GLU A 512 28.28 5.57 -26.92
CA GLU A 512 28.11 6.80 -27.72
C GLU A 512 26.94 7.63 -27.20
N ILE A 513 25.78 6.99 -26.95
CA ILE A 513 24.61 7.65 -26.37
C ILE A 513 24.95 8.26 -25.00
N PHE A 514 25.58 7.48 -24.11
CA PHE A 514 25.99 7.95 -22.79
C PHE A 514 26.92 9.17 -22.88
N LEU A 515 27.97 9.09 -23.70
CA LEU A 515 28.98 10.16 -23.83
C LEU A 515 28.35 11.44 -24.37
N SER A 516 27.53 11.33 -25.42
CA SER A 516 26.82 12.49 -25.99
C SER A 516 25.98 13.16 -24.92
N GLU A 517 25.16 12.38 -24.21
CA GLU A 517 24.23 12.94 -23.26
C GLU A 517 24.91 13.54 -22.03
N TYR A 518 25.94 12.85 -21.52
CA TYR A 518 26.72 13.33 -20.38
C TYR A 518 27.43 14.65 -20.74
N LEU A 519 28.02 14.75 -21.93
CA LEU A 519 28.69 15.96 -22.39
C LEU A 519 27.70 17.11 -22.59
N ASP A 520 26.53 16.86 -23.18
CA ASP A 520 25.49 17.87 -23.37
C ASP A 520 25.08 18.47 -22.02
N ILE A 521 24.75 17.63 -21.03
CA ILE A 521 24.36 18.10 -19.69
C ILE A 521 25.53 18.80 -18.98
N TYR A 522 26.73 18.21 -19.05
CA TYR A 522 27.89 18.72 -18.32
C TYR A 522 28.39 20.06 -18.87
N THR A 523 28.37 20.25 -20.19
CA THR A 523 28.83 21.48 -20.84
C THR A 523 27.84 22.64 -20.67
N GLU A 524 26.56 22.35 -20.52
CA GLU A 524 25.52 23.34 -20.22
C GLU A 524 25.41 23.68 -18.72
N SER A 525 26.02 22.89 -17.83
CA SER A 525 25.98 23.11 -16.38
C SER A 525 26.78 24.36 -15.96
N PRO A 526 26.20 25.31 -15.20
CA PRO A 526 26.90 26.50 -14.67
C PRO A 526 28.12 26.19 -13.79
N LEU A 527 28.21 24.96 -13.26
CA LEU A 527 29.31 24.50 -12.40
C LEU A 527 30.53 24.03 -13.20
N ALA A 528 30.38 23.81 -14.51
CA ALA A 528 31.48 23.44 -15.39
C ALA A 528 32.42 24.61 -15.72
N ASP A 529 32.07 25.85 -15.37
CA ASP A 529 32.80 27.04 -15.84
C ASP A 529 33.86 27.59 -14.87
N ALA A 530 34.12 26.93 -13.72
CA ALA A 530 34.99 27.50 -12.69
C ALA A 530 36.07 26.61 -12.04
N SER A 531 36.36 25.38 -12.49
CA SER A 531 37.36 24.52 -11.82
C SER A 531 38.26 23.70 -12.74
N MET A 532 39.45 23.32 -12.23
CA MET A 532 40.35 22.32 -12.85
C MET A 532 39.66 20.96 -13.05
N GLU A 533 38.56 20.70 -12.37
CA GLU A 533 37.81 19.45 -12.47
C GLU A 533 37.18 19.30 -13.86
N LYS A 534 36.72 20.38 -14.51
CA LYS A 534 36.18 20.31 -15.87
C LYS A 534 37.16 19.68 -16.85
N VAL A 535 38.43 20.06 -16.77
CA VAL A 535 39.49 19.51 -17.62
C VAL A 535 39.66 18.02 -17.36
N ILE A 536 39.72 17.62 -16.08
CA ILE A 536 39.88 16.22 -15.68
C ILE A 536 38.70 15.38 -16.18
N ILE A 537 37.45 15.84 -16.00
CA ILE A 537 36.26 15.11 -16.44
C ILE A 537 36.22 15.00 -17.97
N ILE A 538 36.48 16.09 -18.70
CA ILE A 538 36.52 16.06 -20.16
C ILE A 538 37.61 15.10 -20.65
N ASP A 539 38.78 15.08 -20.01
CA ASP A 539 39.87 14.17 -20.39
C ASP A 539 39.48 12.71 -20.16
N ILE A 540 38.78 12.39 -19.06
CA ILE A 540 38.24 11.04 -18.81
C ILE A 540 37.24 10.64 -19.90
N LEU A 541 36.28 11.51 -20.24
CA LEU A 541 35.26 11.21 -21.26
C LEU A 541 35.87 11.05 -22.66
N LYS A 542 36.90 11.86 -22.99
CA LYS A 542 37.66 11.71 -24.24
C LYS A 542 38.44 10.40 -24.30
N ASP A 543 39.03 9.97 -23.19
CA ASP A 543 39.73 8.70 -23.12
C ASP A 543 38.77 7.53 -23.39
N VAL A 544 37.57 7.56 -22.81
CA VAL A 544 36.49 6.60 -23.16
C VAL A 544 36.15 6.69 -24.65
N ALA A 545 35.90 7.88 -25.19
CA ALA A 545 35.55 8.05 -26.61
C ALA A 545 36.64 7.51 -27.55
N THR A 546 37.91 7.73 -27.22
CA THR A 546 39.05 7.24 -28.01
C THR A 546 39.14 5.70 -27.97
N LYS A 547 38.89 5.08 -26.81
CA LYS A 547 38.86 3.61 -26.69
C LYS A 547 37.79 2.95 -27.56
N PHE A 548 36.71 3.66 -27.85
CA PHE A 548 35.62 3.21 -28.72
C PHE A 548 35.71 3.73 -30.17
N GLU A 549 36.82 4.37 -30.55
CA GLU A 549 37.04 4.94 -31.90
C GLU A 549 35.95 5.95 -32.34
N LEU A 550 35.37 6.69 -31.39
CA LEU A 550 34.31 7.68 -31.65
C LEU A 550 34.84 9.07 -32.04
N ILE A 551 36.13 9.34 -31.84
CA ILE A 551 36.79 10.64 -32.13
C ILE A 551 38.19 10.51 -32.71
#